data_AF-T2IR82-F1
#
_entry.id   AF-T2IR82-F1
#
_cell.length_a   1.000
_cell.length_b   1.000
_cell.length_c   1.000
_cell.angle_alpha   90.00
_cell.angle_beta   90.00
_cell.angle_gamma   90.00
#
_symmetry.space_group_name_H-M   'P 1'
#
loop_
_entity.id
_entity.type
_entity.pdbx_description
1 polymer ?
#
loop_
_entity_poly.entity_id
_entity_poly.type
_entity_poly.pdbx_seq_one_letter_code
_entity_poly.pdbx_strand_id
1 'polypeptide(L)'
;MKPVDILILSNGPGEITTWVRPVVKALRTELGTDPQQTRISVMLSPCPHSTGQEATIASRYPEVDRVQSSEQFFSFLVGGKTRDDWNWREQGVVLFLGGGSVLCSDDWQTFGIPYSDLC
;
A
#
# COMPACT_ATOMS: atom_id res chain seq x y z
N MET A 1 -3.03 3.68 -22.20
CA MET A 1 -3.18 2.53 -21.30
C MET A 1 -4.47 2.69 -20.52
N LYS A 2 -5.08 1.61 -20.03
CA LYS A 2 -6.15 1.75 -19.06
C LYS A 2 -5.55 2.26 -17.73
N PRO A 3 -6.24 3.11 -16.97
CA PRO A 3 -5.77 3.56 -15.67
C PRO A 3 -5.52 2.39 -14.71
N VAL A 4 -4.40 2.42 -13.99
CA VAL A 4 -4.00 1.37 -13.04
C VAL A 4 -3.86 1.92 -11.62
N ASP A 5 -4.21 1.10 -10.61
CA ASP A 5 -3.89 1.31 -9.20
C ASP A 5 -2.72 0.43 -8.76
N ILE A 6 -1.75 1.01 -8.06
CA ILE A 6 -0.65 0.28 -7.43
C ILE A 6 -0.81 0.48 -5.92
N LEU A 7 -1.06 -0.61 -5.20
CA LEU A 7 -1.12 -0.60 -3.74
C LEU A 7 0.17 -1.19 -3.18
N ILE A 8 0.88 -0.41 -2.39
CA ILE A 8 2.07 -0.84 -1.66
C ILE A 8 1.68 -1.11 -0.21
N LEU A 9 1.97 -2.32 0.25
CA LEU A 9 1.79 -2.72 1.65
C LEU A 9 3.14 -2.76 2.34
N SER A 10 3.23 -2.08 3.49
CA SER A 10 4.46 -1.98 4.27
C SER A 10 4.13 -1.82 5.76
N ASN A 11 5.03 -2.23 6.63
CA ASN A 11 4.74 -2.48 8.03
C ASN A 11 5.61 -1.62 8.96
N GLY A 12 6.82 -1.25 8.51
CA GLY A 12 7.83 -0.64 9.39
C GLY A 12 8.40 0.70 8.90
N PRO A 13 8.95 1.52 9.82
CA PRO A 13 9.64 2.77 9.49
C PRO A 13 10.85 2.57 8.59
N GLY A 14 11.61 1.49 8.84
CA GLY A 14 12.74 1.10 8.00
C GLY A 14 12.33 0.73 6.58
N GLU A 15 11.20 0.04 6.42
CA GLU A 15 10.67 -0.37 5.11
C GLU A 15 10.19 0.86 4.31
N ILE A 16 9.52 1.82 4.97
CA ILE A 16 9.06 3.05 4.32
C ILE A 16 10.24 3.85 3.75
N THR A 17 11.27 4.04 4.55
CA THR A 17 12.43 4.85 4.17
C THR A 17 13.38 4.14 3.22
N THR A 18 13.55 2.82 3.36
CA THR A 18 14.56 2.05 2.62
C THR A 18 13.97 1.41 1.36
N TRP A 19 12.72 0.98 1.38
CA TRP A 19 12.12 0.19 0.28
C TRP A 19 11.02 0.95 -0.44
N VAL A 20 10.03 1.48 0.29
CA VAL A 20 8.90 2.20 -0.34
C VAL A 20 9.42 3.43 -1.09
N ARG A 21 10.26 4.25 -0.46
CA ARG A 21 10.80 5.47 -1.08
C ARG A 21 11.49 5.25 -2.45
N PRO A 22 12.48 4.35 -2.60
CA PRO A 22 13.08 4.11 -3.91
C PRO A 22 12.10 3.46 -4.90
N VAL A 23 11.20 2.58 -4.45
CA VAL A 23 10.23 1.93 -5.35
C VAL A 23 9.25 2.93 -5.93
N VAL A 24 8.65 3.81 -5.12
CA VAL A 24 7.69 4.81 -5.64
C VAL A 24 8.36 5.77 -6.61
N LYS A 25 9.64 6.10 -6.40
CA LYS A 25 10.44 6.89 -7.35
C LYS A 25 10.63 6.17 -8.68
N ALA A 26 11.06 4.91 -8.64
CA ALA A 26 11.24 4.11 -9.85
C ALA A 26 9.92 3.95 -10.61
N LEU A 27 8.81 3.67 -9.92
CA LEU A 27 7.48 3.57 -10.54
C LEU A 27 7.08 4.87 -11.25
N ARG A 28 7.35 6.04 -10.65
CA ARG A 28 7.07 7.33 -11.32
C ARG A 28 7.99 7.60 -12.51
N THR A 29 9.22 7.13 -12.48
CA THR A 29 10.12 7.20 -13.64
C THR A 29 9.63 6.34 -14.80
N GLU A 30 9.16 5.12 -14.53
CA GLU A 30 8.75 4.17 -15.57
C GLU A 30 7.31 4.38 -16.07
N LEU A 31 6.39 4.70 -15.16
CA LEU A 31 4.94 4.76 -15.44
C LEU A 31 4.39 6.18 -15.52
N GLY A 32 5.24 7.19 -15.30
CA GLY A 32 4.88 8.59 -15.33
C GLY A 32 4.27 9.12 -14.02
N THR A 33 4.08 10.43 -13.99
CA THR A 33 3.67 11.19 -12.81
C THR A 33 2.18 11.52 -12.75
N ASP A 34 1.40 11.20 -13.78
CA ASP A 34 -0.04 11.50 -13.83
C ASP A 34 -0.84 10.51 -12.95
N PRO A 35 -1.44 10.96 -11.83
CA PRO A 35 -2.25 10.11 -10.96
C PRO A 35 -3.50 9.57 -11.66
N GLN A 36 -3.97 10.21 -12.73
CA GLN A 36 -5.11 9.74 -13.52
C GLN A 36 -4.79 8.49 -14.33
N GLN A 37 -3.52 8.27 -14.69
CA GLN A 37 -3.06 7.07 -15.38
C GLN A 37 -2.53 6.01 -14.43
N THR A 38 -1.72 6.42 -13.45
CA THR A 38 -1.08 5.50 -12.49
C THR A 38 -1.25 6.07 -11.10
N ARG A 39 -2.02 5.39 -10.26
CA ARG A 39 -2.25 5.85 -8.88
C ARG A 39 -1.50 4.96 -7.90
N ILE A 40 -0.62 5.55 -7.09
CA ILE A 40 0.20 4.84 -6.12
C ILE A 40 -0.36 5.10 -4.72
N SER A 41 -0.82 4.04 -4.07
CA SER A 41 -1.35 4.09 -2.71
C SER A 41 -0.46 3.30 -1.77
N VAL A 42 -0.17 3.82 -0.58
CA VAL A 42 0.57 3.11 0.47
C VAL A 42 -0.39 2.79 1.60
N MET A 43 -0.48 1.52 1.97
CA MET A 43 -1.24 1.07 3.14
C MET A 43 -0.28 0.47 4.16
N LEU A 44 -0.36 0.98 5.38
CA LEU A 44 0.47 0.52 6.47
C LEU A 44 -0.22 -0.60 7.22
N SER A 45 0.48 -1.72 7.42
CA SER A 45 -0.01 -2.74 8.34
C SER A 45 0.51 -2.49 9.77
N PRO A 46 -0.21 -2.97 10.81
CA PRO A 46 0.19 -2.81 12.20
C PRO A 46 1.50 -3.55 12.47
N CYS A 47 2.46 -2.84 13.08
CA CYS A 47 3.73 -3.42 13.49
C CYS A 47 4.05 -3.00 14.93
N PRO A 48 4.44 -3.91 15.82
CA PRO A 48 4.82 -3.56 17.20
C PRO A 48 6.04 -2.64 17.27
N HIS A 49 6.82 -2.54 16.19
CA HIS A 49 7.99 -1.68 16.07
C HIS A 49 7.70 -0.37 15.32
N SER A 50 6.43 -0.04 15.03
CA SER A 50 6.07 1.23 14.39
C SER A 50 6.32 2.40 15.34
N THR A 51 6.81 3.50 14.78
CA THR A 51 7.00 4.77 15.48
C THR A 51 5.74 5.64 15.50
N GLY A 52 4.71 5.29 14.69
CA GLY A 52 3.48 6.07 14.51
C GLY A 52 3.65 7.25 13.55
N GLN A 53 4.83 7.43 12.95
CA GLN A 53 5.13 8.52 12.02
C GLN A 53 5.15 8.06 10.55
N GLU A 54 5.01 6.76 10.31
CA GLU A 54 5.16 6.14 8.99
C GLU A 54 4.16 6.71 7.98
N ALA A 55 2.91 6.90 8.40
CA ALA A 55 1.86 7.46 7.53
C ALA A 55 2.21 8.90 7.11
N THR A 56 2.69 9.70 8.06
CA THR A 56 3.13 11.08 7.82
C THR A 56 4.37 11.14 6.94
N ILE A 57 5.30 10.19 7.07
CA ILE A 57 6.48 10.11 6.22
C ILE A 57 6.08 9.74 4.79
N ALA A 58 5.27 8.69 4.62
CA ALA A 58 4.81 8.24 3.32
C ALA A 58 3.98 9.31 2.60
N SER A 59 3.14 10.06 3.31
CA SER A 59 2.31 11.13 2.72
C SER A 59 3.12 12.35 2.28
N ARG A 60 4.39 12.47 2.70
CA ARG A 60 5.32 13.51 2.24
C ARG A 60 6.04 13.13 0.95
N TYR A 61 5.92 11.89 0.49
CA TYR A 61 6.49 11.47 -0.78
C TYR A 61 5.60 11.98 -1.92
N PRO A 62 6.07 12.90 -2.78
CA PRO A 62 5.26 13.43 -3.87
C PRO A 62 4.85 12.36 -4.89
N GLU A 63 5.53 11.22 -4.88
CA GLU A 63 5.21 10.07 -5.73
C GLU A 63 3.97 9.30 -5.25
N VAL A 64 3.56 9.46 -3.99
CA VAL A 64 2.44 8.73 -3.36
C VAL A 64 1.18 9.58 -3.38
N ASP A 65 0.09 9.02 -3.91
CA ASP A 65 -1.19 9.73 -4.05
C ASP A 65 -2.08 9.59 -2.81
N ARG A 66 -2.02 8.43 -2.16
CA ARG A 66 -2.87 8.11 -1.02
C ARG A 66 -2.11 7.31 0.02
N VAL A 67 -2.39 7.56 1.29
CA VAL A 67 -1.82 6.82 2.41
C VAL A 67 -2.91 6.39 3.37
N GLN A 68 -2.91 5.13 3.76
CA GLN A 68 -3.71 4.62 4.87
C GLN A 68 -2.79 4.17 6.00
N SER A 69 -3.08 4.68 7.20
CA SER A 69 -2.32 4.36 8.41
C SER A 69 -2.72 2.99 8.99
N SER A 70 -1.86 2.46 9.86
CA SER A 70 -2.00 1.11 10.42
C SER A 70 -3.14 0.98 11.42
N GLU A 71 -3.56 2.06 12.07
CA GLU A 71 -4.69 2.07 13.03
C GLU A 71 -6.00 1.62 12.38
N GLN A 72 -6.09 1.72 11.05
CA GLN A 72 -7.29 1.40 10.29
C GLN A 72 -7.17 0.15 9.42
N PHE A 73 -6.05 -0.56 9.55
CA PHE A 73 -5.78 -1.75 8.77
C PHE A 73 -6.75 -2.89 9.08
N PHE A 74 -7.05 -3.14 10.35
CA PHE A 74 -7.99 -4.22 10.73
C PHE A 74 -9.44 -3.89 10.35
N SER A 75 -9.87 -2.64 10.47
CA SER A 75 -11.19 -2.20 9.99
C SER A 75 -11.32 -2.41 8.48
N PHE A 76 -10.22 -2.19 7.75
CA PHE A 76 -10.15 -2.49 6.33
C PHE A 76 -10.26 -4.00 6.05
N LEU A 77 -9.53 -4.86 6.78
CA LEU A 77 -9.60 -6.32 6.59
C LEU A 77 -11.00 -6.88 6.86
N VAL A 78 -11.68 -6.41 7.92
CA VAL A 78 -12.99 -6.91 8.33
C VAL A 78 -14.14 -6.33 7.49
N GLY A 79 -14.03 -5.08 7.06
CA GLY A 79 -15.11 -4.35 6.38
C GLY A 79 -14.93 -4.18 4.87
N GLY A 80 -13.75 -4.51 4.33
CA GLY A 80 -13.38 -4.28 2.93
C GLY A 80 -13.34 -2.81 2.50
N LYS A 81 -13.39 -1.87 3.45
CA LYS A 81 -13.43 -0.44 3.19
C LYS A 81 -12.25 0.27 3.79
N THR A 82 -11.58 1.09 2.98
CA THR A 82 -10.55 2.01 3.48
C THR A 82 -11.23 3.16 4.21
N ARG A 83 -10.47 3.93 5.02
CA ARG A 83 -11.01 5.07 5.79
C ARG A 83 -11.91 6.00 4.96
N ASP A 84 -11.43 6.30 3.76
CA ASP A 84 -12.00 7.30 2.87
C ASP A 84 -12.77 6.63 1.72
N ASP A 85 -13.21 5.37 1.90
CA ASP A 85 -13.94 4.55 0.91
C ASP A 85 -13.32 4.64 -0.48
N TRP A 86 -12.03 4.31 -0.55
CA TRP A 86 -11.21 4.45 -1.75
C TRP A 86 -11.86 3.74 -2.92
N ASN A 87 -12.12 4.50 -3.98
CA ASN A 87 -12.42 3.89 -5.26
C ASN A 87 -11.17 3.24 -5.84
N TRP A 88 -11.31 1.98 -6.25
CA TRP A 88 -10.30 1.22 -6.99
C TRP A 88 -10.67 1.20 -8.45
N ARG A 89 -9.65 1.22 -9.31
CA ARG A 89 -9.76 1.04 -10.75
C ARG A 89 -9.98 -0.43 -11.08
N GLU A 90 -10.45 -0.69 -12.29
CA GLU A 90 -10.63 -2.05 -12.81
C GLU A 90 -9.31 -2.85 -12.89
N GLN A 91 -8.18 -2.16 -12.98
CA GLN A 91 -6.85 -2.77 -13.04
C GLN A 91 -6.00 -2.29 -11.88
N GLY A 92 -5.35 -3.22 -11.19
CA GLY A 92 -4.39 -2.89 -10.16
C GLY A 92 -3.40 -3.99 -9.85
N VAL A 93 -2.34 -3.60 -9.15
CA VAL A 93 -1.27 -4.48 -8.67
C VAL A 93 -1.05 -4.19 -7.20
N VAL A 94 -0.85 -5.23 -6.40
CA VAL A 94 -0.46 -5.11 -5.01
C VAL A 94 0.99 -5.53 -4.86
N LEU A 95 1.79 -4.68 -4.22
CA LEU A 95 3.21 -4.89 -3.96
C LEU A 95 3.43 -4.95 -2.45
N PHE A 96 4.01 -6.06 -2.00
CA PHE A 96 4.39 -6.23 -0.60
C PHE A 96 5.85 -5.81 -0.44
N LEU A 97 6.06 -4.69 0.27
CA LEU A 97 7.38 -4.15 0.58
C LEU A 97 7.60 -4.23 2.09
N GLY A 98 7.93 -5.43 2.54
CA GLY A 98 8.22 -5.72 3.93
C GLY A 98 8.03 -7.18 4.29
N GLY A 99 8.24 -7.50 5.57
CA GLY A 99 8.03 -8.83 6.12
C GLY A 99 7.40 -8.76 7.50
N GLY A 100 6.19 -9.31 7.64
CA GLY A 100 5.48 -9.41 8.91
C GLY A 100 4.45 -10.52 8.86
N SER A 101 4.28 -11.27 9.95
CA SER A 101 3.39 -12.42 10.05
C SER A 101 1.90 -12.09 9.78
N VAL A 102 1.50 -10.82 9.96
CA VAL A 102 0.15 -10.33 9.61
C VAL A 102 -0.10 -10.32 8.09
N LEU A 103 0.94 -10.21 7.26
CA LEU A 103 0.77 -10.23 5.80
C LEU A 103 0.47 -11.65 5.26
N CYS A 104 0.71 -12.72 6.02
CA CYS A 104 0.41 -14.11 5.61
C CYS A 104 -0.84 -14.67 6.35
N SER A 105 -1.78 -13.81 6.81
CA SER A 105 -3.11 -14.25 7.27
C SER A 105 -4.10 -14.42 6.10
N ASP A 106 -5.07 -15.32 6.23
CA ASP A 106 -6.06 -15.69 5.20
C ASP A 106 -7.04 -14.55 4.79
N ASP A 107 -6.89 -13.34 5.34
CA ASP A 107 -7.85 -12.23 5.20
C ASP A 107 -7.75 -11.46 3.86
N TRP A 108 -6.81 -11.84 2.98
CA TRP A 108 -6.58 -11.17 1.68
C TRP A 108 -7.62 -11.48 0.59
N GLN A 109 -8.60 -12.35 0.86
CA GLN A 109 -9.73 -12.61 -0.05
C GLN A 109 -10.48 -11.34 -0.44
N THR A 110 -10.47 -10.32 0.43
CA THR A 110 -11.09 -9.01 0.22
C THR A 110 -10.51 -8.25 -0.99
N PHE A 111 -9.29 -8.55 -1.43
CA PHE A 111 -8.67 -7.95 -2.61
C PHE A 111 -8.69 -8.84 -3.86
N GLY A 112 -9.27 -10.04 -3.78
CA GLY A 112 -9.26 -11.00 -4.88
C GLY A 112 -7.86 -11.56 -5.23
N ILE A 113 -6.91 -11.49 -4.29
CA ILE A 113 -5.55 -12.01 -4.48
C ILE A 113 -5.46 -13.39 -3.83
N PRO A 114 -5.19 -14.46 -4.59
CA PRO A 114 -5.08 -15.80 -4.05
C PRO A 114 -3.85 -15.91 -3.13
N TYR A 115 -4.05 -16.61 -2.00
CA TYR A 115 -3.06 -16.82 -0.94
C TYR A 115 -1.71 -17.38 -1.43
N SER A 116 -1.72 -18.14 -2.53
CA SER A 116 -0.53 -18.78 -3.12
C SER A 116 0.52 -17.83 -3.69
N ASP A 117 0.20 -16.54 -3.83
CA ASP A 117 1.11 -15.54 -4.39
C ASP A 117 1.74 -14.64 -3.29
N LEU A 118 1.44 -14.90 -2.01
CA LEU A 118 1.84 -14.08 -0.86
C LEU A 118 2.96 -14.71 0.00
N CYS A 119 3.13 -16.02 -0.12
CA CYS A 119 4.11 -16.88 0.51
C CYS A 119 4.53 -17.90 -0.58
#